data_AF-A0A7X7M822-F1
#
_entry.id   AF-A0A7X7M822-F1
#
_cell.length_a   1.000
_cell.length_b   1.000
_cell.length_c   1.000
_cell.angle_alpha   90.00
_cell.angle_beta   90.00
_cell.angle_gamma   90.00
#
_symmetry.space_group_name_H-M   'P 1'
#
loop_
_entity.id
_entity.type
_entity.pdbx_description
1 polymer ?
#
loop_
_entity_poly.entity_id
_entity_poly.type
_entity_poly.pdbx_seq_one_letter_code
_entity_poly.pdbx_strand_id
1 'polypeptide(L)'
;MGVNDDLLTMIFSAMQAQRRSVRVYELMANAAGDARDKEMLRTIRREERRHYYFLEGIYEDLTGEGAQPQKVAISLPKNFVDMLKTAICDKLEVID
;
A
#
# COMPACT_ATOMS: atom_id res chain seq x y z
N MET A 1 18.64 16.25 -14.74
CA MET A 1 18.18 15.29 -13.73
C MET A 1 18.51 13.92 -14.28
N GLY A 2 19.31 13.15 -13.56
CA GLY A 2 19.79 11.85 -14.02
C GLY A 2 18.74 10.77 -13.72
N VAL A 3 18.73 9.70 -14.52
CA VAL A 3 17.82 8.54 -14.44
C VAL A 3 17.67 7.98 -13.00
N ASN A 4 18.67 8.15 -12.14
CA ASN A 4 18.60 7.73 -10.73
C ASN A 4 17.62 8.54 -9.87
N ASP A 5 17.45 9.84 -10.10
CA ASP A 5 16.55 10.68 -9.28
C ASP A 5 15.08 10.33 -9.57
N ASP A 6 14.76 10.06 -10.83
CA ASP A 6 13.43 9.63 -11.25
C ASP A 6 13.11 8.23 -10.71
N LEU A 7 14.09 7.31 -10.74
CA LEU A 7 13.94 5.97 -10.19
C LEU A 7 13.68 5.99 -8.68
N LEU A 8 14.46 6.76 -7.92
CA LEU A 8 14.27 6.91 -6.48
C LEU A 8 12.91 7.50 -6.14
N THR A 9 12.45 8.48 -6.93
CA THR A 9 11.12 9.07 -6.78
C THR A 9 10.01 8.05 -7.03
N MET A 10 10.14 7.21 -8.07
CA MET A 10 9.19 6.14 -8.37
C MET A 10 9.14 5.08 -7.27
N ILE A 11 10.31 4.64 -6.76
CA ILE A 11 10.39 3.66 -5.67
C ILE A 11 9.74 4.25 -4.41
N PHE A 12 10.07 5.49 -4.06
CA PHE A 12 9.48 6.14 -2.89
C PHE A 12 7.96 6.27 -3.02
N SER A 13 7.46 6.66 -4.20
CA SER A 13 6.02 6.72 -4.48
C SER A 13 5.35 5.34 -4.33
N ALA A 14 5.97 4.29 -4.87
CA ALA A 14 5.48 2.91 -4.74
C ALA A 14 5.45 2.46 -3.27
N MET A 15 6.49 2.76 -2.48
CA MET A 15 6.52 2.46 -1.04
C MET A 15 5.34 3.12 -0.30
N GLN A 16 5.06 4.39 -0.61
CA GLN A 16 3.94 5.13 -0.02
C GLN A 16 2.59 4.52 -0.41
N ALA A 17 2.44 4.10 -1.66
CA ALA A 17 1.25 3.37 -2.12
C ALA A 17 1.06 2.06 -1.34
N GLN A 18 2.12 1.27 -1.14
CA GLN A 18 2.02 0.02 -0.37
C GLN A 18 1.64 0.26 1.10
N ARG A 19 2.22 1.28 1.76
CA ARG A 19 1.81 1.66 3.13
C ARG A 19 0.34 2.04 3.19
N ARG A 20 -0.15 2.79 2.19
CA ARG A 20 -1.57 3.15 2.08
C ARG A 20 -2.43 1.89 1.95
N SER A 21 -2.08 0.97 1.05
CA SER A 21 -2.81 -0.28 0.84
C SER A 21 -2.86 -1.14 2.11
N VAL A 22 -1.74 -1.30 2.84
CA VAL A 22 -1.71 -2.02 4.12
C VAL A 22 -2.75 -1.48 5.10
N ARG A 23 -2.86 -0.16 5.21
CA ARG A 23 -3.81 0.47 6.14
C ARG A 23 -5.25 0.41 5.62
N VAL A 24 -5.47 0.50 4.31
CA VAL A 24 -6.80 0.31 3.71
C VAL A 24 -7.32 -1.09 4.00
N TYR A 25 -6.54 -2.12 3.71
CA TYR A 25 -6.95 -3.51 3.93
C TYR A 25 -7.11 -3.85 5.42
N GLU A 26 -6.34 -3.20 6.32
CA GLU A 26 -6.57 -3.31 7.76
C GLU A 26 -7.93 -2.75 8.17
N LEU A 27 -8.31 -1.56 7.67
CA LEU A 27 -9.61 -0.96 7.96
C LEU A 27 -10.76 -1.79 7.36
N MET A 28 -10.61 -2.29 6.14
CA MET A 28 -11.59 -3.17 5.50
C MET A 28 -11.74 -4.49 6.26
N ALA A 29 -10.65 -5.12 6.72
CA ALA A 29 -10.72 -6.33 7.51
C ALA A 29 -11.45 -6.11 8.85
N ASN A 30 -11.33 -4.92 9.45
CA ASN A 30 -12.06 -4.57 10.66
C ASN A 30 -13.55 -4.30 10.38
N ALA A 31 -13.89 -3.77 9.20
CA ALA A 31 -15.25 -3.46 8.78
C ALA A 31 -16.03 -4.66 8.22
N ALA A 32 -15.33 -5.71 7.77
CA ALA A 32 -15.98 -6.90 7.20
C ALA A 32 -16.87 -7.61 8.24
N GLY A 33 -18.03 -8.10 7.80
CA GLY A 33 -18.97 -8.84 8.65
C GLY A 33 -18.62 -10.32 8.79
N ASP A 34 -18.07 -10.93 7.73
CA ASP A 34 -17.81 -12.37 7.64
C ASP A 34 -16.35 -12.75 7.92
N ALA A 35 -16.14 -13.91 8.55
CA ALA A 35 -14.80 -14.38 8.93
C ALA A 35 -13.90 -14.71 7.72
N ARG A 36 -14.49 -15.20 6.62
CA ARG A 36 -13.77 -15.51 5.38
C ARG A 36 -13.22 -14.26 4.73
N ASP A 37 -14.05 -13.22 4.62
CA ASP A 37 -13.66 -11.93 4.04
C ASP A 37 -12.58 -11.26 4.89
N LYS A 38 -12.69 -11.34 6.22
CA LYS A 38 -11.65 -10.86 7.14
C LYS A 38 -10.32 -11.52 6.88
N GLU A 39 -10.29 -12.84 6.74
CA GLU A 39 -9.05 -13.58 6.54
C GLU A 39 -8.43 -13.30 5.17
N MET A 40 -9.27 -13.16 4.14
CA MET A 40 -8.83 -12.75 2.81
C MET A 40 -8.18 -11.35 2.84
N LEU A 41 -8.84 -10.37 3.46
CA LEU A 41 -8.33 -9.00 3.58
C LEU A 41 -7.04 -8.93 4.41
N ARG A 42 -6.93 -9.74 5.47
CA ARG A 42 -5.70 -9.87 6.26
C ARG A 42 -4.57 -10.50 5.46
N THR A 43 -4.87 -11.47 4.60
CA THR A 43 -3.90 -12.07 3.69
C THR A 43 -3.39 -11.03 2.71
N ILE A 44 -4.28 -10.27 2.06
CA ILE A 44 -3.90 -9.20 1.14
C ILE A 44 -3.05 -8.15 1.86
N ARG A 45 -3.46 -7.69 3.05
CA ARG A 45 -2.66 -6.77 3.88
C ARG A 45 -1.24 -7.29 4.11
N ARG A 46 -1.07 -8.59 4.37
CA ARG A 46 0.25 -9.19 4.59
C ARG A 46 1.09 -9.15 3.32
N GLU A 47 0.50 -9.37 2.15
CA GLU A 47 1.20 -9.22 0.86
C GLU A 47 1.68 -7.79 0.65
N GLU A 48 0.82 -6.79 0.85
CA GLU A 48 1.22 -5.39 0.66
C GLU A 48 2.33 -4.96 1.62
N ARG A 49 2.33 -5.52 2.84
CA ARG A 49 3.43 -5.30 3.79
C ARG A 49 4.74 -5.94 3.30
N ARG A 50 4.67 -7.10 2.65
CA ARG A 50 5.86 -7.72 2.02
C ARG A 50 6.37 -6.87 0.86
N HIS A 51 5.48 -6.37 0.01
CA HIS A 51 5.84 -5.47 -1.08
C HIS A 51 6.53 -4.19 -0.57
N TYR A 52 6.03 -3.61 0.52
CA TYR A 52 6.67 -2.46 1.16
C TYR A 52 8.11 -2.77 1.60
N TYR A 53 8.32 -3.86 2.36
CA TYR A 53 9.65 -4.22 2.84
C TYR A 53 10.63 -4.53 1.71
N PHE A 54 10.13 -5.12 0.62
CA PHE A 54 10.94 -5.35 -0.56
C PHE A 54 11.39 -4.04 -1.22
N LEU A 55 10.49 -3.08 -1.38
CA LEU A 55 10.82 -1.76 -1.94
C LEU A 55 11.71 -0.94 -0.99
N GLU A 56 11.52 -1.06 0.33
CA GLU A 56 12.37 -0.44 1.35
C GLU A 56 13.81 -0.94 1.25
N GLY A 57 14.01 -2.25 1.09
CA GLY A 57 15.35 -2.82 0.88
C GLY A 57 16.02 -2.28 -0.39
N ILE A 58 15.28 -2.19 -1.51
CA ILE A 58 15.81 -1.59 -2.75
C ILE A 58 16.17 -0.11 -2.54
N TYR A 59 15.32 0.64 -1.84
CA TYR A 59 15.56 2.05 -1.56
C TYR A 59 16.80 2.26 -0.68
N GLU A 60 16.97 1.44 0.36
CA GLU A 60 18.14 1.42 1.23
C GLU A 60 19.42 1.06 0.44
N ASP A 61 19.35 0.04 -0.42
CA ASP A 61 20.49 -0.36 -1.26
C ASP A 61 20.93 0.75 -2.23
N LEU A 62 19.99 1.56 -2.73
CA LEU A 62 20.26 2.64 -3.67
C LEU A 62 20.69 3.96 -3.02
N THR A 63 20.19 4.27 -1.81
CA THR A 63 20.42 5.56 -1.14
C THR A 63 21.40 5.48 0.02
N GLY A 64 21.60 4.29 0.60
CA GLY A 64 22.33 4.10 1.85
C GLY A 64 21.58 4.59 3.09
N GLU A 65 20.33 5.04 2.96
CA GLU A 65 19.50 5.56 4.05
C GLU A 65 18.17 4.80 4.15
N GLY A 66 17.73 4.57 5.40
CA GLY A 66 16.41 3.99 5.67
C GLY A 66 15.27 4.95 5.35
N ALA A 67 14.22 4.46 4.69
CA ALA A 67 13.05 5.27 4.39
C ALA A 67 12.35 5.72 5.69
N GLN A 68 12.18 7.03 5.86
CA GLN A 68 11.54 7.55 7.07
C GLN A 68 10.05 7.18 7.12
N PRO A 69 9.54 6.77 8.30
CA PRO A 69 8.14 6.43 8.44
C PRO A 69 7.23 7.65 8.33
N GLN A 70 6.59 7.86 7.17
CA GLN A 70 5.54 8.86 7.02
C GLN A 70 4.17 8.35 7.52
N LYS A 71 3.44 9.24 8.19
CA LYS A 71 2.03 8.99 8.56
C LYS A 71 1.17 9.11 7.32
N VAL A 72 0.56 8.00 6.90
CA VAL A 72 -0.39 8.00 5.80
C VAL A 72 -1.78 8.38 6.34
N ALA A 73 -2.26 9.57 5.97
CA ALA A 73 -3.65 9.95 6.22
C ALA A 73 -4.55 9.22 5.21
N ILE A 74 -5.48 8.41 5.72
CA ILE A 74 -6.42 7.66 4.88
C ILE A 74 -7.84 8.10 5.20
N SER A 75 -8.54 8.57 4.18
CA SER A 75 -9.97 8.76 4.19
C SER A 75 -10.60 7.62 3.40
N LEU A 76 -11.31 6.71 4.07
CA LEU A 76 -12.08 5.66 3.42
C LEU A 76 -13.58 5.96 3.51
N PRO A 77 -14.37 5.53 2.50
CA PRO A 77 -15.83 5.52 2.59
C PRO A 77 -16.30 4.75 3.83
N LYS A 78 -17.47 5.08 4.39
CA LYS A 78 -17.99 4.40 5.58
C LYS A 78 -18.53 2.99 5.29
N ASN A 79 -18.96 2.73 4.05
CA ASN A 79 -19.56 1.46 3.66
C ASN A 79 -18.51 0.52 3.09
N PHE A 80 -18.54 -0.75 3.50
CA PHE A 80 -17.59 -1.77 3.06
C PHE A 80 -17.58 -1.98 1.54
N VAL A 81 -18.74 -1.95 0.88
CA VAL A 81 -18.84 -2.10 -0.59
C VAL A 81 -18.13 -0.95 -1.31
N ASP A 82 -18.27 0.28 -0.80
CA ASP A 82 -17.62 1.45 -1.38
C ASP A 82 -16.11 1.40 -1.14
N MET A 83 -15.66 0.95 0.05
CA MET A 83 -14.23 0.68 0.31
C MET A 83 -13.65 -0.34 -0.68
N LEU A 84 -14.39 -1.41 -0.97
CA LEU A 84 -13.95 -2.46 -1.89
C LEU A 84 -13.84 -1.94 -3.33
N LYS A 85 -14.81 -1.16 -3.79
CA LYS A 85 -14.75 -0.49 -5.10
C LYS A 85 -13.53 0.42 -5.20
N THR A 86 -13.29 1.27 -4.19
CA THR A 86 -12.11 2.15 -4.17
C THR A 86 -10.82 1.33 -4.21
N ALA A 87 -10.69 0.26 -3.42
CA ALA A 87 -9.48 -0.56 -3.39
C ALA A 87 -9.21 -1.26 -4.74
N ILE A 88 -10.25 -1.68 -5.46
CA ILE A 88 -10.10 -2.29 -6.79
C ILE A 88 -9.72 -1.23 -7.84
N CYS A 89 -10.39 -0.08 -7.84
CA CYS A 89 -10.09 1.03 -8.77
C CYS A 89 -8.65 1.55 -8.58
N ASP A 90 -8.24 1.81 -7.33
CA ASP A 90 -6.87 2.25 -7.00
C ASP A 90 -5.81 1.25 -7.51
N LYS A 91 -6.12 -0.05 -7.55
CA LYS A 91 -5.20 -1.07 -8.08
C LYS A 91 -5.19 -1.17 -9.61
N LEU A 92 -6.31 -0.88 -10.27
CA LEU A 92 -6.41 -0.89 -11.73
C LEU A 92 -5.80 0.37 -12.36
N GLU A 93 -5.88 1.53 -11.71
CA GLU A 93 -5.25 2.77 -12.18
C GLU A 93 -3.72 2.69 -12.25
N VAL A 94 -3.10 1.75 -11.52
CA VAL A 94 -1.65 1.53 -11.53
C VAL A 94 -1.19 0.69 -12.74
N ILE A 95 -2.12 0.10 -13.51
CA ILE A 95 -1.81 -0.83 -14.62
C ILE A 95 -1.82 -0.13 -16.01
N ASP A 96 -2.27 1.12 -16.12
CA ASP A 96 -2.29 1.89 -17.39
C ASP A 96 -0.97 2.63 -17.68
#